data_AF-A0A2J7RS89-F1
#
_entry.id   AF-A0A2J7RS89-F1
#
_cell.length_a   1.000
_cell.length_b   1.000
_cell.length_c   1.000
_cell.angle_alpha   90.00
_cell.angle_beta   90.00
_cell.angle_gamma   90.00
#
_symmetry.space_group_name_H-M   'P 1'
#
loop_
_entity.id
_entity.type
_entity.pdbx_description
1 polymer ?
#
loop_
_entity_poly.entity_id
_entity_poly.type
_entity_poly.pdbx_seq_one_letter_code
_entity_poly.pdbx_strand_id
1 'polypeptide(L)'
;MLDTISDLVGKVEKIARKPWVTQEMMSKMEERRKWKNVNNEEGRRKYRRLRNELKRATDRAKKEYLEKICNEIMEFQRTGRYDLMYMKTKELGWKENHGIQNVGIEDSQGNRIVDQRQVLKIWENYISELYDRPNRPETLEVEPEEEVDTDEKGPYILQSEVEKAIKEMRKGKATGDDDVPGDVLKLLGEGGLKTLTKLMNTIYETGEWPK
;
A
#
# COMPACT_ATOMS: atom_id res chain seq x y z
N MET A 1 -50.59 -22.72 18.04
CA MET A 1 -49.37 -23.44 17.64
C MET A 1 -48.74 -22.73 16.44
N LEU A 2 -48.20 -21.54 16.67
CA LEU A 2 -47.31 -20.82 15.76
C LEU A 2 -46.34 -20.02 16.65
N ASP A 3 -45.66 -20.73 17.54
CA ASP A 3 -44.48 -20.20 18.21
C ASP A 3 -43.41 -20.11 17.13
N THR A 4 -43.28 -18.88 16.64
CA THR A 4 -42.47 -18.52 15.50
C THR A 4 -41.02 -18.96 15.72
N ILE A 5 -40.43 -19.54 14.67
CA ILE A 5 -39.02 -19.96 14.50
C ILE A 5 -37.97 -19.02 15.14
N SER A 6 -38.32 -17.76 15.41
CA SER A 6 -37.53 -16.81 16.18
C SER A 6 -37.14 -17.26 17.60
N ASP A 7 -37.95 -18.10 18.26
CA ASP A 7 -37.67 -18.55 19.64
C ASP A 7 -36.71 -19.74 19.70
N LEU A 8 -36.58 -20.49 18.59
CA LEU A 8 -35.77 -21.70 18.49
C LEU A 8 -34.32 -21.45 18.04
N VAL A 9 -34.07 -20.34 17.34
CA VAL A 9 -32.76 -20.07 16.68
C VAL A 9 -32.04 -18.85 17.27
N GLY A 10 -32.70 -18.04 18.10
CA GLY A 10 -32.18 -16.75 18.54
C GLY A 10 -32.19 -15.72 17.39
N LYS A 11 -32.41 -14.44 17.70
CA LYS A 11 -32.32 -13.38 16.69
C LYS A 11 -30.85 -13.16 16.35
N VAL A 12 -30.43 -13.52 15.13
CA VAL A 12 -29.11 -13.14 14.61
C VAL A 12 -28.98 -11.62 14.67
N GLU A 13 -28.03 -11.12 15.45
CA GLU A 13 -27.77 -9.68 15.53
C GLU A 13 -27.34 -9.16 14.16
N LYS A 14 -28.02 -8.13 13.68
CA LYS A 14 -27.71 -7.53 12.38
C LYS A 14 -26.41 -6.75 12.50
N ILE A 15 -25.34 -7.32 11.97
CA ILE A 15 -24.05 -6.63 11.87
C ILE A 15 -24.16 -5.48 10.87
N ALA A 16 -23.72 -4.30 11.27
CA ALA A 16 -23.67 -3.13 10.43
C ALA A 16 -22.63 -3.29 9.30
N ARG A 17 -23.02 -3.06 8.05
CA ARG A 17 -22.10 -3.15 6.90
C ARG A 17 -21.08 -2.02 6.83
N LYS A 18 -21.36 -0.88 7.49
CA LYS A 18 -20.50 0.31 7.46
C LYS A 18 -19.96 0.56 8.86
N PRO A 19 -18.66 0.89 9.02
CA PRO A 19 -18.04 1.05 10.34
C PRO A 19 -18.67 2.13 11.22
N TRP A 20 -19.30 3.14 10.60
CA TRP A 20 -19.90 4.29 11.29
C TRP A 20 -21.38 4.10 11.66
N VAL A 21 -21.99 2.95 11.33
CA VAL A 21 -23.39 2.68 11.69
C VAL A 21 -23.43 2.01 13.06
N THR A 22 -24.02 2.69 14.03
CA THR A 22 -24.14 2.20 15.42
C THR A 22 -25.35 1.29 15.62
N GLN A 23 -25.34 0.50 16.70
CA GLN A 23 -26.46 -0.35 17.07
C GLN A 23 -27.74 0.46 17.38
N GLU A 24 -27.58 1.66 17.95
CA GLU A 24 -28.68 2.59 18.18
C GLU A 24 -29.35 3.02 16.85
N MET A 25 -28.56 3.33 15.82
CA MET A 25 -29.09 3.67 14.50
C MET A 25 -29.83 2.49 13.87
N MET A 26 -29.33 1.27 14.05
CA MET A 26 -29.99 0.05 13.58
C MET A 26 -31.34 -0.17 14.28
N SER A 27 -31.40 0.01 15.60
CA SER A 27 -32.65 -0.04 16.37
C SER A 27 -33.67 1.00 15.88
N LYS A 28 -33.24 2.26 15.70
CA LYS A 28 -34.11 3.32 15.14
C LYS A 28 -34.56 3.03 13.71
N MET A 29 -33.74 2.37 12.89
CA MET A 29 -34.15 1.91 11.56
C MET A 29 -35.25 0.86 11.63
N GLU A 30 -35.19 -0.07 12.58
CA GLU A 30 -36.24 -1.08 12.79
C GLU A 30 -37.51 -0.46 13.33
N GLU A 31 -37.42 0.46 14.28
CA GLU A 31 -38.56 1.21 14.79
C GLU A 31 -39.25 2.00 13.67
N ARG A 32 -38.49 2.71 12.83
CA ARG A 32 -39.02 3.41 11.66
C ARG A 32 -39.75 2.46 10.69
N ARG A 33 -39.27 1.21 10.52
CA ARG A 33 -39.91 0.22 9.64
C ARG A 33 -41.31 -0.16 10.12
N LYS A 34 -41.54 -0.25 11.44
CA LYS A 34 -42.86 -0.55 12.03
C LYS A 34 -43.92 0.49 11.64
N TRP A 35 -43.52 1.75 11.53
CA TRP A 35 -44.42 2.86 11.21
C TRP A 35 -44.57 3.15 9.71
N LYS A 36 -43.90 2.40 8.82
CA LYS A 36 -43.86 2.70 7.37
C LYS A 36 -45.23 2.53 6.69
N ASN A 37 -46.01 1.53 7.12
CA ASN A 37 -47.30 1.18 6.51
C ASN A 37 -48.51 1.56 7.41
N VAL A 38 -48.28 2.31 8.49
CA VAL A 38 -49.35 2.73 9.41
C VAL A 38 -49.97 4.03 8.89
N ASN A 39 -51.18 3.93 8.32
CA ASN A 39 -51.84 5.04 7.62
C ASN A 39 -52.65 6.00 8.53
N ASN A 40 -52.37 6.00 9.83
CA ASN A 40 -52.89 6.95 10.83
C ASN A 40 -52.08 8.27 10.78
N GLU A 41 -52.72 9.42 11.00
CA GLU A 41 -52.08 10.74 11.23
C GLU A 41 -50.90 10.68 12.21
N GLU A 42 -51.06 10.02 13.35
CA GLU A 42 -50.03 9.81 14.36
C GLU A 42 -48.90 8.89 13.85
N GLY A 43 -49.24 7.85 13.10
CA GLY A 43 -48.28 6.94 12.46
C GLY A 43 -47.39 7.67 11.46
N ARG A 44 -48.00 8.51 10.60
CA ARG A 44 -47.29 9.39 9.66
C ARG A 44 -46.41 10.42 10.37
N ARG A 45 -46.87 10.97 11.51
CA ARG A 45 -46.10 11.90 12.35
C ARG A 45 -44.88 11.21 12.97
N LYS A 46 -45.06 10.05 13.60
CA LYS A 46 -43.96 9.25 14.19
C LYS A 46 -42.96 8.79 13.14
N TYR A 47 -43.42 8.33 11.97
CA TYR A 47 -42.55 7.96 10.85
C TYR A 47 -41.68 9.13 10.38
N ARG A 48 -42.28 10.32 10.15
CA ARG A 48 -41.54 11.52 9.73
C ARG A 48 -40.50 11.94 10.77
N ARG A 49 -40.87 11.92 12.06
CA ARG A 49 -39.95 12.23 13.17
C ARG A 49 -38.76 11.28 13.17
N LEU A 50 -39.00 9.96 13.22
CA LEU A 50 -37.95 8.94 13.23
C LEU A 50 -37.09 8.98 11.97
N ARG A 51 -37.69 9.26 10.79
CA ARG A 51 -36.94 9.44 9.53
C ARG A 51 -35.97 10.62 9.62
N ASN A 52 -36.43 11.75 10.12
CA ASN A 52 -35.61 12.97 10.23
C ASN A 52 -34.52 12.82 11.29
N GLU A 53 -34.85 12.25 12.44
CA GLU A 53 -33.88 11.94 13.50
C GLU A 53 -32.80 10.97 12.99
N LEU A 54 -33.20 9.89 12.31
CA LEU A 54 -32.25 8.95 11.72
C LEU A 54 -31.40 9.60 10.63
N LYS A 55 -31.98 10.47 9.78
CA LYS A 55 -31.20 11.20 8.77
C LYS A 55 -30.12 12.04 9.44
N ARG A 56 -30.47 12.85 10.45
CA ARG A 56 -29.50 13.66 11.21
C ARG A 56 -28.44 12.81 11.91
N ALA A 57 -28.83 11.68 12.49
CA ALA A 57 -27.89 10.76 13.12
C ALA A 57 -26.93 10.15 12.09
N THR A 58 -27.44 9.76 10.93
CA THR A 58 -26.65 9.21 9.80
C THR A 58 -25.67 10.24 9.28
N ASP A 59 -26.11 11.47 9.04
CA ASP A 59 -25.27 12.55 8.52
C ASP A 59 -24.16 12.91 9.51
N ARG A 60 -24.47 12.98 10.82
CA ARG A 60 -23.47 13.20 11.88
C ARG A 60 -22.45 12.07 11.97
N ALA A 61 -22.90 10.82 12.09
CA ALA A 61 -22.01 9.67 12.21
C ALA A 61 -21.09 9.53 10.99
N LYS A 62 -21.62 9.78 9.79
CA LYS A 62 -20.82 9.78 8.56
C LYS A 62 -19.78 10.91 8.57
N LYS A 63 -20.16 12.13 9.00
CA LYS A 63 -19.23 13.26 9.09
C LYS A 63 -18.10 12.97 10.07
N GLU A 64 -18.42 12.55 11.29
CA GLU A 64 -17.44 12.23 12.34
C GLU A 64 -16.47 11.14 11.89
N TYR A 65 -16.96 10.12 11.21
CA TYR A 65 -16.13 9.06 10.64
C TYR A 65 -15.17 9.57 9.56
N LEU A 66 -15.65 10.40 8.63
CA LEU A 66 -14.82 10.98 7.58
C LEU A 66 -13.76 11.92 8.18
N GLU A 67 -14.14 12.75 9.14
CA GLU A 67 -13.25 13.67 9.83
C GLU A 67 -12.13 12.92 10.58
N LYS A 68 -12.47 11.82 11.26
CA LYS A 68 -11.48 10.93 11.88
C LYS A 68 -10.47 10.39 10.85
N ILE A 69 -10.94 9.87 9.71
CA ILE A 69 -10.04 9.32 8.69
C ILE A 69 -9.15 10.42 8.09
N CYS A 70 -9.71 11.60 7.78
CA CYS A 70 -8.93 12.72 7.28
C CYS A 70 -7.83 13.13 8.28
N ASN A 71 -8.13 13.16 9.57
CA ASN A 71 -7.14 13.47 10.61
C ASN A 71 -6.03 12.41 10.67
N GLU A 72 -6.36 11.13 10.56
CA GLU A 72 -5.37 10.04 10.48
C GLU A 72 -4.46 10.19 9.24
N ILE A 73 -5.04 10.51 8.08
CA ILE A 73 -4.29 10.76 6.83
C ILE A 73 -3.33 11.95 7.00
N MET A 74 -3.80 13.07 7.55
CA MET A 74 -2.98 14.26 7.77
C MET A 74 -1.81 13.98 8.73
N GLU A 75 -2.04 13.19 9.78
CA GLU A 75 -0.97 12.81 10.72
C GLU A 75 0.05 11.87 10.06
N PHE A 76 -0.39 10.92 9.23
CA PHE A 76 0.53 10.07 8.48
C PHE A 76 1.34 10.84 7.43
N GLN A 77 0.74 11.85 6.79
CA GLN A 77 1.47 12.75 5.91
C GLN A 77 2.54 13.54 6.69
N ARG A 78 2.17 14.11 7.84
CA ARG A 78 3.10 14.89 8.70
C ARG A 78 4.28 14.06 9.20
N THR A 79 4.06 12.77 9.48
CA THR A 79 5.08 11.84 9.98
C THR A 79 5.85 11.11 8.87
N GLY A 80 5.53 11.37 7.59
CA GLY A 80 6.18 10.73 6.44
C GLY A 80 5.81 9.25 6.25
N ARG A 81 4.74 8.77 6.90
CA ARG A 81 4.24 7.39 6.84
C ARG A 81 3.28 7.19 5.67
N TYR A 82 3.81 7.36 4.45
CA TYR A 82 3.04 7.27 3.22
C TYR A 82 2.38 5.89 3.01
N ASP A 83 2.97 4.82 3.56
CA ASP A 83 2.39 3.48 3.58
C ASP A 83 1.03 3.44 4.28
N LEU A 84 0.96 4.01 5.49
CA LEU A 84 -0.26 4.08 6.30
C LEU A 84 -1.24 5.12 5.76
N MET A 85 -0.73 6.24 5.26
CA MET A 85 -1.52 7.27 4.58
C MET A 85 -2.29 6.67 3.41
N TYR A 86 -1.61 5.95 2.52
CA TYR A 86 -2.23 5.32 1.35
C TYR A 86 -3.23 4.22 1.75
N MET A 87 -2.91 3.43 2.78
CA MET A 87 -3.84 2.44 3.34
C MET A 87 -5.15 3.09 3.83
N LYS A 88 -5.06 4.22 4.55
CA LYS A 88 -6.25 4.96 5.02
C LYS A 88 -7.03 5.63 3.90
N THR A 89 -6.36 6.16 2.89
CA THR A 89 -7.01 6.69 1.69
C THR A 89 -7.82 5.61 0.97
N LYS A 90 -7.33 4.35 0.95
CA LYS A 90 -8.10 3.21 0.43
C LYS A 90 -9.37 2.89 1.23
N GLU A 91 -9.36 3.05 2.56
CA GLU A 91 -10.55 2.84 3.41
C GLU A 91 -11.72 3.77 3.04
N LEU A 92 -11.45 4.97 2.50
CA LEU A 92 -12.48 5.90 2.02
C LEU A 92 -13.23 5.41 0.78
N GLY A 93 -12.89 4.24 0.26
CA GLY A 93 -13.46 3.74 -0.98
C GLY A 93 -12.87 4.45 -2.18
N TRP A 94 -11.61 4.93 -2.08
CA TRP A 94 -10.74 5.06 -3.25
C TRP A 94 -10.49 3.65 -3.79
N LYS A 95 -11.54 3.10 -4.40
CA LYS A 95 -11.39 2.03 -5.35
C LYS A 95 -10.78 2.74 -6.55
N GLU A 96 -9.53 2.43 -6.81
CA GLU A 96 -9.11 2.31 -8.20
C GLU A 96 -10.23 1.54 -8.90
N ASN A 97 -11.08 2.24 -9.64
CA ASN A 97 -11.88 1.63 -10.69
C ASN A 97 -10.90 1.21 -11.79
N HIS A 98 -9.93 0.39 -11.43
CA HIS A 98 -9.22 -0.49 -12.32
C HIS A 98 -10.00 -1.78 -12.17
N GLY A 99 -11.24 -1.80 -12.70
CA GLY A 99 -11.79 -3.07 -13.13
C GLY A 99 -10.70 -3.64 -14.01
N ILE A 100 -10.05 -4.72 -13.53
CA ILE A 100 -8.75 -5.23 -13.99
C ILE A 100 -8.65 -4.94 -15.48
N GLN A 101 -8.03 -3.81 -15.83
CA GLN A 101 -7.71 -3.59 -17.20
C GLN A 101 -6.63 -4.61 -17.38
N ASN A 102 -6.95 -5.70 -18.07
CA ASN A 102 -5.94 -6.59 -18.61
C ASN A 102 -5.03 -5.65 -19.41
N VAL A 103 -3.93 -5.22 -18.78
CA VAL A 103 -2.91 -4.37 -19.37
C VAL A 103 -2.23 -5.29 -20.37
N GLY A 104 -2.89 -5.45 -21.50
CA GLY A 104 -2.33 -6.15 -22.64
C GLY A 104 -1.20 -5.28 -23.14
N ILE A 105 -0.05 -5.90 -23.34
CA ILE A 105 1.13 -5.22 -23.87
C ILE A 105 1.05 -5.30 -25.39
N GLU A 106 1.37 -4.22 -26.07
CA GLU A 106 1.49 -4.20 -27.52
C GLU A 106 2.83 -4.81 -27.91
N ASP A 107 2.81 -5.76 -28.84
CA ASP A 107 4.04 -6.27 -29.46
C ASP A 107 4.64 -5.24 -30.44
N SER A 108 5.79 -5.54 -31.01
CA SER A 108 6.47 -4.69 -32.00
C SER A 108 5.67 -4.48 -33.29
N GLN A 109 4.58 -5.23 -33.50
CA GLN A 109 3.66 -5.10 -34.63
C GLN A 109 2.35 -4.40 -34.23
N GLY A 110 2.22 -3.91 -33.00
CA GLY A 110 1.02 -3.22 -32.49
C GLY A 110 -0.13 -4.15 -32.09
N ASN A 111 0.10 -5.46 -31.98
CA ASN A 111 -0.91 -6.41 -31.51
C ASN A 111 -0.96 -6.44 -29.98
N ARG A 112 -2.16 -6.36 -29.41
CA ARG A 112 -2.36 -6.41 -27.97
C ARG A 112 -2.32 -7.85 -27.44
N ILE A 113 -1.31 -8.17 -26.64
CA ILE A 113 -1.10 -9.47 -26.00
C ILE A 113 -1.50 -9.44 -24.53
N VAL A 114 -2.36 -10.37 -24.12
CA VAL A 114 -2.84 -10.51 -22.73
C VAL A 114 -2.31 -11.80 -22.05
N ASP A 115 -1.81 -12.76 -22.83
CA ASP A 115 -1.28 -14.02 -22.31
C ASP A 115 0.05 -13.81 -21.58
N GLN A 116 0.15 -14.30 -20.34
CA GLN A 116 1.28 -14.04 -19.46
C GLN A 116 2.61 -14.62 -19.98
N ARG A 117 2.59 -15.78 -20.67
CA ARG A 117 3.80 -16.38 -21.23
C ARG A 117 4.32 -15.57 -22.41
N GLN A 118 3.41 -15.07 -23.25
CA GLN A 118 3.77 -14.22 -24.37
C GLN A 118 4.24 -12.83 -23.91
N VAL A 119 3.62 -12.27 -22.87
CA VAL A 119 4.09 -11.03 -22.23
C VAL A 119 5.55 -11.17 -21.75
N LEU A 120 5.90 -12.27 -21.09
CA LEU A 120 7.28 -12.52 -20.64
C LEU A 120 8.26 -12.54 -21.81
N LYS A 121 7.89 -13.17 -22.94
CA LYS A 121 8.72 -13.18 -24.15
C LYS A 121 8.87 -11.81 -24.79
N ILE A 122 7.82 -10.99 -24.80
CA ILE A 122 7.93 -9.60 -25.28
C ILE A 122 8.91 -8.82 -24.41
N TRP A 123 8.80 -8.94 -23.08
CA TRP A 123 9.73 -8.30 -22.16
C TRP A 123 11.17 -8.79 -22.34
N GLU A 124 11.37 -10.10 -22.48
CA GLU A 124 12.68 -10.69 -22.75
C GLU A 124 13.27 -10.11 -24.04
N ASN A 125 12.54 -10.17 -25.15
CA ASN A 125 12.99 -9.63 -26.43
C ASN A 125 13.27 -8.13 -26.37
N TYR A 126 12.41 -7.35 -25.72
CA TYR A 126 12.59 -5.91 -25.57
C TYR A 126 13.84 -5.57 -24.76
N ILE A 127 14.07 -6.25 -23.64
CA ILE A 127 15.26 -6.06 -22.80
C ILE A 127 16.51 -6.49 -23.56
N SER A 128 16.47 -7.65 -24.23
CA SER A 128 17.57 -8.11 -25.09
C SER A 128 17.88 -7.07 -26.16
N GLU A 129 16.90 -6.57 -26.92
CA GLU A 129 17.14 -5.54 -27.94
C GLU A 129 17.64 -4.22 -27.34
N LEU A 130 17.12 -3.83 -26.17
CA LEU A 130 17.50 -2.58 -25.50
C LEU A 130 18.97 -2.60 -25.08
N TYR A 131 19.48 -3.73 -24.60
CA TYR A 131 20.82 -3.87 -24.04
C TYR A 131 21.83 -4.55 -24.96
N ASP A 132 21.40 -5.36 -25.93
CA ASP A 132 22.24 -6.06 -26.91
C ASP A 132 22.40 -5.25 -28.20
N ARG A 133 22.70 -3.95 -28.04
CA ARG A 133 22.91 -3.04 -29.16
C ARG A 133 24.23 -3.38 -29.86
N PRO A 134 24.30 -3.37 -31.20
CA PRO A 134 25.55 -3.63 -31.93
C PRO A 134 26.69 -2.64 -31.61
N ASN A 135 26.36 -1.47 -31.03
CA ASN A 135 27.32 -0.46 -30.57
C ASN A 135 27.41 -0.39 -29.04
N ARG A 136 27.06 -1.46 -28.30
CA ARG A 136 27.29 -1.49 -26.86
C ARG A 136 28.80 -1.43 -26.63
N PRO A 137 29.32 -0.38 -25.96
CA PRO A 137 30.73 -0.34 -25.64
C PRO A 137 31.06 -1.52 -24.71
N GLU A 138 32.01 -2.38 -25.13
CA GLU A 138 32.52 -3.49 -24.31
C GLU A 138 33.17 -2.98 -23.02
N THR A 139 33.69 -1.76 -23.08
CA THR A 139 34.31 -1.02 -21.98
C THR A 139 33.63 0.32 -21.85
N LEU A 140 33.06 0.62 -20.68
CA LEU A 140 32.69 1.98 -20.33
C LEU A 140 33.99 2.80 -20.30
N GLU A 141 34.10 3.80 -21.18
CA GLU A 141 35.13 4.84 -21.04
C GLU A 141 34.77 5.67 -19.83
N VAL A 142 35.31 5.29 -18.67
CA VAL A 142 35.22 6.06 -17.43
C VAL A 142 36.45 6.95 -17.39
N GLU A 143 36.24 8.25 -17.18
CA GLU A 143 37.35 9.19 -17.01
C GLU A 143 38.19 8.76 -15.79
N PRO A 144 39.54 8.81 -15.88
CA PRO A 144 40.40 8.50 -14.76
C PRO A 144 40.07 9.44 -13.59
N GLU A 145 39.97 8.90 -12.37
CA GLU A 145 39.64 9.69 -11.17
C GLU A 145 40.66 10.83 -10.89
N GLU A 146 41.84 10.78 -11.52
CA GLU A 146 42.89 11.81 -11.47
C GLU A 146 42.57 13.04 -12.33
N GLU A 147 41.68 12.91 -13.32
CA GLU A 147 41.26 13.96 -14.25
C GLU A 147 40.00 14.69 -13.79
N VAL A 148 39.37 14.22 -12.71
CA VAL A 148 38.09 14.72 -12.16
C VAL A 148 38.35 15.72 -11.03
N ASP A 149 37.63 16.84 -11.01
CA ASP A 149 37.76 17.86 -9.95
C ASP A 149 37.40 17.25 -8.59
N THR A 150 38.10 17.70 -7.54
CA THR A 150 37.83 17.33 -6.15
C THR A 150 36.39 17.60 -5.71
N ASP A 151 35.73 18.61 -6.28
CA ASP A 151 34.32 18.93 -6.01
C ASP A 151 33.35 17.93 -6.64
N GLU A 152 33.78 17.17 -7.65
CA GLU A 152 32.99 16.12 -8.32
C GLU A 152 33.18 14.74 -7.67
N LYS A 153 34.18 14.58 -6.79
CA LYS A 153 34.41 13.35 -6.04
C LYS A 153 33.38 13.24 -4.91
N GLY A 154 32.55 12.20 -4.96
CA GLY A 154 31.57 11.94 -3.92
C GLY A 154 32.24 11.59 -2.57
N PRO A 155 31.62 11.94 -1.43
CA PRO A 155 32.19 11.73 -0.11
C PRO A 155 32.24 10.24 0.28
N TYR A 156 33.05 9.91 1.28
CA TYR A 156 33.06 8.58 1.90
C TYR A 156 31.72 8.23 2.54
N ILE A 157 31.35 6.96 2.44
CA ILE A 157 30.14 6.40 3.05
C ILE A 157 30.34 6.34 4.55
N LEU A 158 29.46 7.01 5.30
CA LEU A 158 29.49 7.05 6.75
C LEU A 158 28.88 5.78 7.35
N GLN A 159 29.40 5.35 8.51
CA GLN A 159 28.85 4.21 9.23
C GLN A 159 27.39 4.41 9.64
N SER A 160 26.99 5.66 9.94
CA SER A 160 25.60 6.02 10.26
C SER A 160 24.65 5.82 9.07
N GLU A 161 25.13 6.02 7.85
CA GLU A 161 24.36 5.77 6.62
C GLU A 161 24.14 4.28 6.42
N VAL A 162 25.20 3.47 6.61
CA VAL A 162 25.14 2.01 6.54
C VAL A 162 24.20 1.44 7.61
N GLU A 163 24.28 1.95 8.85
CA GLU A 163 23.38 1.55 9.94
C GLU A 163 21.92 1.88 9.62
N LYS A 164 21.66 3.08 9.11
CA LYS A 164 20.32 3.51 8.72
C LYS A 164 19.76 2.63 7.60
N ALA A 165 20.56 2.37 6.57
CA ALA A 165 20.19 1.51 5.44
C ALA A 165 19.81 0.10 5.92
N ILE A 166 20.64 -0.52 6.78
CA ILE A 166 20.35 -1.84 7.35
C ILE A 166 19.06 -1.83 8.17
N LYS A 167 18.81 -0.81 9.01
CA LYS A 167 17.59 -0.71 9.80
C LYS A 167 16.33 -0.65 8.93
N GLU A 168 16.38 0.10 7.83
CA GLU A 168 15.27 0.31 6.89
C GLU A 168 14.97 -0.92 6.01
N MET A 169 15.90 -1.87 5.88
CA MET A 169 15.66 -3.11 5.11
C MET A 169 14.40 -3.85 5.58
N ARG A 170 13.64 -4.43 4.65
CA ARG A 170 12.44 -5.21 5.01
C ARG A 170 12.82 -6.62 5.46
N LYS A 171 12.15 -7.11 6.50
CA LYS A 171 12.34 -8.47 7.02
C LYS A 171 11.67 -9.52 6.13
N GLY A 172 12.18 -10.75 6.11
CA GLY A 172 11.57 -11.88 5.39
C GLY A 172 11.58 -11.75 3.87
N LYS A 173 12.59 -11.06 3.31
CA LYS A 173 12.84 -11.02 1.88
C LYS A 173 13.66 -12.25 1.45
N ALA A 174 13.45 -12.69 0.20
CA ALA A 174 14.27 -13.73 -0.40
C ALA A 174 15.73 -13.30 -0.45
N THR A 175 16.63 -14.26 -0.29
CA THR A 175 18.08 -14.06 -0.45
C THR A 175 18.44 -13.79 -1.91
N GLY A 176 19.57 -13.12 -2.12
CA GLY A 176 20.17 -13.00 -3.45
C GLY A 176 21.03 -14.23 -3.76
N ASP A 177 21.86 -14.12 -4.80
CA ASP A 177 22.79 -15.18 -5.22
C ASP A 177 23.86 -15.50 -4.15
N ASP A 178 24.03 -14.60 -3.17
CA ASP A 178 24.93 -14.76 -2.03
C ASP A 178 24.36 -15.66 -0.92
N ASP A 179 23.08 -16.03 -1.01
CA ASP A 179 22.34 -16.77 0.02
C ASP A 179 22.39 -16.13 1.42
N VAL A 180 22.64 -14.81 1.51
CA VAL A 180 22.69 -14.06 2.78
C VAL A 180 21.35 -13.35 3.03
N PRO A 181 20.60 -13.72 4.09
CA PRO A 181 19.37 -13.01 4.43
C PRO A 181 19.68 -11.60 4.93
N GLY A 182 18.95 -10.60 4.43
CA GLY A 182 19.06 -9.22 4.93
C GLY A 182 18.77 -9.08 6.44
N ASP A 183 18.04 -10.04 7.03
CA ASP A 183 17.82 -10.10 8.48
C ASP A 183 19.11 -10.41 9.27
N VAL A 184 20.08 -11.12 8.67
CA VAL A 184 21.39 -11.37 9.29
C VAL A 184 22.20 -10.08 9.40
N LEU A 185 22.12 -9.19 8.41
CA LEU A 185 22.78 -7.89 8.43
C LEU A 185 22.31 -7.02 9.61
N LYS A 186 21.07 -7.19 10.06
CA LYS A 186 20.54 -6.49 11.24
C LYS A 186 21.11 -7.01 12.57
N LEU A 187 21.72 -8.19 12.57
CA LEU A 187 22.31 -8.84 13.75
C LEU A 187 23.83 -8.63 13.86
N LEU A 188 24.47 -8.03 12.84
CA LEU A 188 25.93 -7.90 12.74
C LEU A 188 26.57 -7.04 13.85
N GLY A 189 25.77 -6.30 14.62
CA GLY A 189 26.25 -5.42 15.69
C GLY A 189 27.22 -4.35 15.20
N GLU A 190 27.89 -3.66 16.12
CA GLU A 190 28.80 -2.55 15.78
C GLU A 190 30.05 -3.01 15.01
N GLY A 191 30.64 -4.15 15.40
CA GLY A 191 31.81 -4.70 14.72
C GLY A 191 31.53 -5.10 13.26
N GLY A 192 30.34 -5.66 13.01
CA GLY A 192 29.89 -5.99 11.67
C GLY A 192 29.59 -4.75 10.82
N LEU A 193 28.94 -3.74 11.40
CA LEU A 193 28.70 -2.45 10.74
C LEU A 193 30.00 -1.79 10.28
N LYS A 194 31.02 -1.78 11.15
CA LYS A 194 32.34 -1.22 10.83
C LYS A 194 33.02 -1.98 9.68
N THR A 195 32.92 -3.31 9.69
CA THR A 195 33.49 -4.16 8.64
C THR A 195 32.79 -3.93 7.30
N LEU A 196 31.45 -3.85 7.30
CA LEU A 196 30.66 -3.59 6.10
C LEU A 196 30.92 -2.20 5.53
N THR A 197 30.99 -1.18 6.40
CA THR A 197 31.31 0.20 6.00
C THR A 197 32.70 0.27 5.37
N LYS A 198 33.69 -0.44 5.93
CA LYS A 198 35.03 -0.52 5.34
C LYS A 198 34.99 -1.17 3.96
N LEU A 199 34.29 -2.30 3.83
CA LEU A 199 34.15 -3.01 2.55
C LEU A 199 33.52 -2.10 1.48
N MET A 200 32.40 -1.43 1.81
CA MET A 200 31.71 -0.54 0.90
C MET A 200 32.59 0.62 0.44
N ASN A 201 33.35 1.24 1.35
CA ASN A 201 34.29 2.30 0.98
C ASN A 201 35.45 1.77 0.12
N THR A 202 35.97 0.56 0.41
CA THR A 202 36.99 -0.04 -0.45
C THR A 202 36.47 -0.25 -1.87
N ILE A 203 35.25 -0.78 -2.05
CA ILE A 203 34.64 -0.96 -3.38
C ILE A 203 34.40 0.40 -4.05
N TYR A 204 33.95 1.39 -3.28
CA TYR A 204 33.67 2.74 -3.76
C TYR A 204 34.94 3.44 -4.25
N GLU A 205 36.07 3.27 -3.55
CA GLU A 205 37.38 3.83 -3.91
C GLU A 205 38.03 3.09 -5.08
N THR A 206 38.02 1.76 -5.09
CA THR A 206 38.76 0.99 -6.10
C THR A 206 37.94 0.71 -7.36
N GLY A 207 36.61 0.78 -7.26
CA GLY A 207 35.70 0.28 -8.30
C GLY A 207 35.76 -1.24 -8.51
N GLU A 208 36.57 -1.94 -7.71
CA GLU A 208 36.78 -3.39 -7.85
C GLU A 208 35.88 -4.16 -6.89
N TRP A 209 35.17 -5.14 -7.43
CA TRP A 209 34.39 -6.06 -6.61
C TRP A 209 35.33 -7.05 -5.89
N PRO A 210 35.14 -7.28 -4.57
CA PRO A 210 35.90 -8.28 -3.84
C PRO A 210 35.61 -9.66 -4.43
N LYS A 211 36.67 -10.45 -4.65
CA LYS A 211 36.56 -11.84 -5.13
C LYS A 211 36.17 -12.81 -4.02
#